data_AF-A0A502GGR4-F1
#
_entry.id   AF-A0A502GGR4-F1
#
_cell.length_a   1.000
_cell.length_b   1.000
_cell.length_c   1.000
_cell.angle_alpha   90.00
_cell.angle_beta   90.00
_cell.angle_gamma   90.00
#
_symmetry.space_group_name_H-M   'P 1'
#
loop_
_entity.id
_entity.type
_entity.pdbx_description
1 polymer ?
#
loop_
_entity_poly.entity_id
_entity_poly.type
_entity_poly.pdbx_seq_one_letter_code
_entity_poly.pdbx_strand_id
1 'polypeptide(L)'
;MADHPEEHQKIIEAHQKAAHYFEHAVQNHRAAVEHLKKGDHEKAAHHGYTAYGFASHAQKHAEEAALHHSHEHGDHEPLHAHEQGGAQ
;
A
#
# COMPACT_ATOMS: atom_id res chain seq x y z
N MET A 1 3.56 27.60 12.61
CA MET A 1 3.17 26.33 11.98
C MET A 1 1.67 26.24 12.18
N ALA A 2 0.89 26.44 11.11
CA ALA A 2 -0.54 26.25 11.18
C ALA A 2 -0.77 24.74 11.25
N ASP A 3 -1.40 24.26 12.32
CA ASP A 3 -1.89 22.90 12.40
C ASP A 3 -2.99 22.78 11.33
N HIS A 4 -2.83 21.89 10.35
CA HIS A 4 -3.80 21.65 9.28
C HIS A 4 -4.59 20.37 9.60
N PRO A 5 -5.52 20.39 10.58
CA PRO A 5 -6.19 19.18 11.07
C PRO A 5 -6.96 18.44 9.98
N GLU A 6 -7.40 19.13 8.92
CA GLU A 6 -8.09 18.52 7.78
C GLU A 6 -7.14 17.75 6.84
N GLU A 7 -5.85 18.09 6.78
CA GLU A 7 -4.85 17.36 5.98
C GLU A 7 -4.32 16.14 6.73
N HIS A 8 -4.01 16.30 8.03
CA HIS A 8 -3.73 15.18 8.92
C HIS A 8 -4.85 14.11 8.89
N GLN A 9 -6.12 14.54 8.91
CA GLN A 9 -7.25 13.62 8.83
C GLN A 9 -7.27 12.84 7.50
N LYS A 10 -6.96 13.49 6.37
CA LYS A 10 -6.88 12.82 5.05
C LYS A 10 -5.73 11.82 4.98
N ILE A 11 -4.57 12.15 5.56
CA ILE A 11 -3.42 11.23 5.65
C ILE A 11 -3.80 9.98 6.44
N ILE A 12 -4.44 10.15 7.59
CA ILE A 12 -4.90 9.05 8.44
C ILE A 12 -5.88 8.17 7.67
N GLU A 13 -6.87 8.76 6.99
CA GLU A 13 -7.84 8.02 6.19
C GLU A 13 -7.20 7.27 5.02
N ALA A 14 -6.20 7.87 4.36
CA ALA A 14 -5.46 7.23 3.28
C ALA A 14 -4.68 6.01 3.80
N HIS A 15 -4.00 6.13 4.94
CA HIS A 15 -3.34 4.99 5.58
C HIS A 15 -4.32 3.89 6.01
N GLN A 16 -5.47 4.26 6.56
CA GLN A 16 -6.52 3.29 6.94
C GLN A 16 -7.03 2.52 5.73
N LYS A 17 -7.30 3.20 4.61
CA LYS A 17 -7.72 2.55 3.35
C LYS A 17 -6.62 1.65 2.80
N ALA A 18 -5.37 2.11 2.79
CA ALA A 18 -4.24 1.30 2.35
C ALA A 18 -4.13 0.00 3.17
N ALA A 19 -4.17 0.10 4.49
CA ALA A 19 -4.13 -1.06 5.39
C ALA A 19 -5.29 -2.03 5.14
N HIS A 20 -6.51 -1.52 5.00
CA HIS A 20 -7.70 -2.31 4.70
C HIS A 20 -7.54 -3.11 3.40
N TYR A 21 -7.09 -2.47 2.32
CA TYR A 21 -6.88 -3.15 1.04
C TYR A 21 -5.73 -4.14 1.07
N PHE A 22 -4.63 -3.85 1.76
CA PHE A 22 -3.54 -4.81 1.96
C PHE A 22 -4.00 -6.06 2.72
N GLU A 23 -4.86 -5.91 3.73
CA GLU A 23 -5.43 -7.05 4.45
C GLU A 23 -6.23 -7.95 3.50
N HIS A 24 -7.08 -7.38 2.65
CA HIS A 24 -7.83 -8.13 1.64
C HIS A 24 -6.92 -8.81 0.59
N ALA A 25 -5.83 -8.15 0.19
CA ALA A 25 -4.83 -8.76 -0.71
C ALA A 25 -4.18 -9.99 -0.06
N VAL A 26 -3.77 -9.89 1.21
CA VAL A 26 -3.19 -11.01 1.97
C VAL A 26 -4.18 -12.16 2.12
N GLN A 27 -5.45 -11.87 2.43
CA GLN A 27 -6.50 -12.89 2.54
C GLN A 27 -6.69 -13.64 1.20
N ASN A 28 -6.69 -12.93 0.08
CA ASN A 28 -6.81 -13.55 -1.24
C ASN A 28 -5.57 -14.37 -1.63
N HIS A 29 -4.36 -13.91 -1.34
CA HIS A 29 -3.16 -14.72 -1.54
C HIS A 29 -3.18 -16.00 -0.69
N ARG A 30 -3.64 -15.95 0.56
CA ARG A 30 -3.82 -17.13 1.40
C ARG A 30 -4.84 -18.10 0.79
N ALA A 31 -5.98 -17.60 0.31
CA ALA A 31 -6.97 -18.43 -0.38
C ALA A 31 -6.39 -19.07 -1.66
N ALA A 32 -5.63 -18.33 -2.46
CA ALA A 32 -4.97 -18.84 -3.66
C ALA A 32 -4.02 -20.00 -3.33
N VAL A 33 -3.22 -19.88 -2.27
CA VAL A 33 -2.33 -20.95 -1.78
C VAL A 33 -3.14 -22.19 -1.38
N GLU A 34 -4.24 -22.03 -0.67
CA GLU A 34 -5.10 -23.16 -0.27
C GLU A 34 -5.75 -23.85 -1.48
N HIS A 35 -6.12 -23.10 -2.52
CA HIS A 35 -6.61 -23.67 -3.78
C HIS A 35 -5.52 -24.40 -4.57
N LEU A 36 -4.29 -23.86 -4.63
CA LEU A 36 -3.15 -24.53 -5.25
C LEU A 36 -2.82 -25.86 -4.58
N LYS A 37 -2.83 -25.90 -3.24
CA LYS A 37 -2.62 -27.15 -2.47
C LYS A 37 -3.63 -28.24 -2.80
N LYS A 38 -4.84 -27.85 -3.21
CA LYS A 38 -5.93 -28.75 -3.61
C LYS A 38 -5.93 -29.07 -5.11
N GLY A 39 -5.01 -28.49 -5.89
CA GLY A 39 -4.96 -28.64 -7.35
C GLY A 39 -5.99 -27.79 -8.12
N ASP A 40 -6.68 -26.86 -7.46
CA ASP A 40 -7.66 -25.97 -8.09
C ASP A 40 -6.98 -24.72 -8.65
N HIS A 41 -6.33 -24.88 -9.80
CA HIS A 41 -5.54 -23.81 -10.43
C HIS A 41 -6.38 -22.62 -10.90
N GLU A 42 -7.63 -22.85 -11.32
CA GLU A 42 -8.52 -21.79 -11.77
C GLU A 42 -8.87 -20.83 -10.62
N LYS A 43 -9.30 -21.37 -9.47
CA LYS A 43 -9.59 -20.54 -8.30
C LYS A 43 -8.34 -19.90 -7.71
N ALA A 44 -7.22 -20.62 -7.75
CA ALA A 44 -5.94 -20.04 -7.35
C ALA A 44 -5.58 -18.81 -8.19
N ALA A 45 -5.70 -18.90 -9.51
CA ALA A 45 -5.45 -17.78 -10.41
C ALA A 45 -6.45 -16.63 -10.18
N HIS A 46 -7.73 -16.95 -10.00
CA HIS A 46 -8.76 -15.96 -9.69
C HIS A 46 -8.42 -15.18 -8.42
N HIS A 47 -8.13 -15.87 -7.31
CA HIS A 47 -7.74 -15.22 -6.06
C HIS A 47 -6.41 -14.47 -6.16
N GLY A 48 -5.44 -14.99 -6.91
CA GLY A 48 -4.18 -14.30 -7.18
C GLY A 48 -4.38 -12.97 -7.91
N TYR A 49 -5.24 -12.95 -8.92
CA TYR A 49 -5.57 -11.73 -9.67
C TYR A 49 -6.34 -10.72 -8.80
N THR A 50 -7.31 -11.21 -8.03
CA THR A 50 -8.05 -10.36 -7.08
C THR A 50 -7.13 -9.76 -6.01
N ALA A 51 -6.17 -10.54 -5.48
CA ALA A 51 -5.18 -10.04 -4.54
C ALA A 51 -4.32 -8.92 -5.15
N TYR A 52 -3.88 -9.08 -6.40
CA TYR A 52 -3.14 -8.05 -7.13
C TYR A 52 -3.95 -6.76 -7.30
N GLY A 53 -5.24 -6.87 -7.62
CA GLY A 53 -6.14 -5.71 -7.68
C GLY A 53 -6.20 -4.97 -6.34
N PHE A 54 -6.40 -5.69 -5.23
CA PHE A 54 -6.40 -5.10 -3.90
C PHE A 54 -5.06 -4.45 -3.52
N ALA A 55 -3.93 -5.10 -3.82
CA ALA A 55 -2.60 -4.53 -3.57
C ALA A 55 -2.38 -3.22 -4.36
N SER A 56 -2.85 -3.16 -5.61
CA SER A 56 -2.77 -1.95 -6.43
C SER A 56 -3.58 -0.79 -5.83
N HIS A 57 -4.79 -1.06 -5.34
CA HIS A 57 -5.59 -0.07 -4.61
C HIS A 57 -4.92 0.38 -3.31
N ALA A 58 -4.35 -0.55 -2.57
CA ALA A 58 -3.63 -0.26 -1.33
C ALA A 58 -2.42 0.65 -1.57
N GLN A 59 -1.63 0.34 -2.60
CA GLN A 59 -0.48 1.13 -3.01
C GLN A 59 -0.89 2.56 -3.36
N LYS A 60 -1.95 2.73 -4.15
CA LYS A 60 -2.45 4.07 -4.49
C LYS A 60 -2.76 4.90 -3.24
N HIS A 61 -3.44 4.33 -2.25
CA HIS A 61 -3.75 5.05 -1.01
C HIS A 61 -2.51 5.30 -0.14
N ALA A 62 -1.52 4.40 -0.15
CA ALA A 62 -0.24 4.63 0.52
C ALA A 62 0.55 5.78 -0.14
N GLU A 63 0.53 5.86 -1.47
CA GLU A 63 1.12 6.97 -2.23
C GLU A 63 0.40 8.29 -1.94
N GLU A 64 -0.93 8.29 -1.90
CA GLU A 64 -1.73 9.46 -1.50
C GLU A 64 -1.31 9.95 -0.09
N ALA A 65 -1.17 9.05 0.87
CA ALA A 65 -0.71 9.40 2.22
C ALA A 65 0.71 9.99 2.22
N ALA A 66 1.64 9.40 1.46
CA ALA A 66 3.01 9.89 1.35
C ALA A 66 3.10 11.28 0.68
N LEU A 67 2.29 11.53 -0.35
CA LEU A 67 2.24 12.83 -1.03
C LEU A 67 1.69 13.94 -0.12
N HIS A 68 0.69 13.62 0.71
CA HIS A 68 0.17 14.58 1.69
C HIS A 68 1.21 14.88 2.79
N HIS A 69 1.98 13.89 3.26
CA HIS A 69 3.12 14.14 4.15
C HIS A 69 4.17 15.06 3.53
N SER A 70 4.49 14.91 2.24
CA SER A 70 5.46 15.78 1.55
C SER A 70 5.00 17.23 1.39
N HIS A 71 3.69 17.48 1.35
CA HIS A 71 3.12 18.83 1.29
C HIS A 71 3.13 19.54 2.66
N GLU A 72 2.95 18.80 3.77
CA GLU A 72 3.00 19.37 5.13
C GLU A 72 4.44 19.69 5.58
N HIS A 73 5.41 18.90 5.10
CA HIS A 73 6.83 19.14 5.32
C HIS A 73 7.45 19.75 4.06
N GLY A 74 7.19 21.03 3.80
CA GLY A 74 7.77 21.77 2.68
C GLY A 74 9.25 21.41 2.44
N ASP A 75 9.51 20.69 1.36
CA ASP A 75 10.81 20.40 0.72
C ASP A 75 11.99 20.02 1.64
N HIS A 76 11.78 19.32 2.76
CA HIS A 76 12.90 18.98 3.66
C HIS A 76 12.96 17.54 4.20
N GLU A 77 12.34 16.56 3.54
CA GLU A 77 12.77 15.16 3.71
C GLU A 77 12.94 14.46 2.36
N PRO A 78 14.16 14.02 1.99
CA PRO A 78 14.39 13.37 0.71
C PRO A 78 13.84 11.94 0.77
N LEU A 79 12.69 11.72 0.11
CA LEU A 79 12.17 10.39 -0.26
C LEU A 79 13.14 9.58 -1.15
N HIS A 80 14.31 10.15 -1.51
CA HIS A 80 15.37 9.53 -2.31
C HIS A 80 16.67 9.20 -1.53
N ALA A 81 16.70 9.24 -0.20
CA ALA A 81 17.92 8.89 0.55
C ALA A 81 18.25 7.38 0.57
N HIS A 82 17.38 6.51 0.02
CA HIS A 82 17.54 5.06 0.09
C HIS A 82 18.31 4.40 -1.08
N GLU A 83 19.08 5.16 -1.89
CA GLU A 83 19.94 4.58 -2.94
C GLU A 83 21.35 5.19 -3.04
N GLN A 84 21.97 5.63 -1.95
CA GLN A 84 23.42 5.91 -1.96
C GLN A 84 24.13 5.41 -0.69
N GLY A 85 24.18 4.08 -0.57
CA GLY A 85 25.21 3.41 0.21
C GLY A 85 25.92 2.39 -0.67
N GLY A 86 27.07 2.75 -1.25
CA GLY A 86 27.96 1.73 -1.82
C GLY A 86 28.78 2.15 -3.03
N ALA A 87 29.84 2.93 -2.83
CA ALA A 87 31.14 2.73 -3.48
C ALA A 87 32.19 3.65 -2.81
N GLN A 88 33.03 2.98 -2.01
CA GLN A 88 34.42 3.26 -1.60
C GLN A 88 35.01 4.65 -1.82
#